data_AF-A0A5C7JNZ1-F1
#
_entry.id   AF-A0A5C7JNZ1-F1
#
_cell.length_a   1.000
_cell.length_b   1.000
_cell.length_c   1.000
_cell.angle_alpha   90.00
_cell.angle_beta   90.00
_cell.angle_gamma   90.00
#
_symmetry.space_group_name_H-M   'P 1'
#
loop_
_entity.id
_entity.type
_entity.pdbx_description
1 polymer ?
#
loop_
_entity_poly.entity_id
_entity_poly.type
_entity_poly.pdbx_seq_one_letter_code
_entity_poly.pdbx_strand_id
1 'polypeptide(L)'
;MKSKITKNQLINNYFEYFKDKDKIIININIDNFKNITELKKYLIINYPVLASGKNTKSFWLCRGYNIEEAKINQSKYKITRDVTKSPMNIEYWINKGYSIEDANIKIKSQRKMNIEYWLSRGYNLEDAKIQVKLFQSEQSIKIKDKKILNPDKYNFKINTKIEYWINKGYTKEEAKQKLSERQHTFSLQKCIDKYGEEIGNIKWLERQNKWQQSLKISKYDGKQGKSIKIKDKIIRFNKDKLINSIPFKNKHKIYDIIINSNNIQELIDNYIKELKLIDEITLYKSLKPILNTEFFKIYYNVTREQILSLIIPKLSYIKTKFGNIRWFNNHICRSDGEYIIAKFLFNNHIKYVYEKYYNKEISKYRTDFYLVDYDYYIEYMGIRNYDYKKTFLNNNNINNVYFSNNIKNIKIFINKIINENNNK
;
A
#
# COMPACT_ATOMS: atom_id res chain seq x y z
N MET A 1 -29.39 -57.29 0.82
CA MET A 1 -28.44 -57.58 -0.28
C MET A 1 -28.46 -56.40 -1.26
N LYS A 2 -27.34 -55.70 -1.50
CA LYS A 2 -27.29 -54.68 -2.57
C LYS A 2 -27.22 -55.40 -3.92
N SER A 3 -28.18 -55.20 -4.81
CA SER A 3 -28.15 -55.83 -6.14
C SER A 3 -26.89 -55.40 -6.89
N LYS A 4 -26.16 -56.36 -7.48
CA LYS A 4 -25.01 -56.04 -8.34
C LYS A 4 -25.54 -55.31 -9.58
N ILE A 5 -25.15 -54.05 -9.75
CA ILE A 5 -25.48 -53.23 -10.93
C ILE A 5 -24.86 -53.89 -12.16
N THR A 6 -25.61 -54.03 -13.26
CA THR A 6 -25.09 -54.56 -14.54
C THR A 6 -24.37 -53.48 -15.36
N LYS A 7 -23.58 -53.85 -16.37
CA LYS A 7 -22.92 -52.87 -17.27
C LYS A 7 -23.93 -51.97 -17.99
N ASN A 8 -25.05 -52.53 -18.44
CA ASN A 8 -26.15 -51.78 -19.07
C ASN A 8 -26.79 -50.78 -18.10
N GLN A 9 -27.06 -51.22 -16.86
CA GLN A 9 -27.58 -50.33 -15.82
C GLN A 9 -26.60 -49.19 -15.50
N LEU A 10 -25.30 -49.47 -15.49
CA LEU A 10 -24.29 -48.43 -15.29
C LEU A 10 -24.34 -47.36 -16.40
N ILE A 11 -24.38 -47.77 -17.67
CA ILE A 11 -24.42 -46.85 -18.81
C ILE A 11 -25.68 -45.99 -18.79
N ASN A 12 -26.85 -46.62 -18.59
CA ASN A 12 -28.12 -45.92 -18.51
C ASN A 12 -28.14 -44.90 -17.37
N ASN A 13 -27.60 -45.26 -16.20
CA ASN A 13 -27.50 -44.34 -15.07
C ASN A 13 -26.51 -43.19 -15.33
N TYR A 14 -25.42 -43.45 -16.04
CA TYR A 14 -24.41 -42.43 -16.34
C TYR A 14 -24.93 -41.36 -17.31
N PHE A 15 -25.66 -41.80 -18.34
CA PHE A 15 -26.17 -40.92 -19.40
C PHE A 15 -27.64 -40.48 -19.21
N GLU A 16 -28.28 -40.83 -18.09
CA GLU A 16 -29.70 -40.53 -17.81
C GLU A 16 -30.10 -39.09 -18.14
N TYR A 17 -29.19 -38.14 -17.89
CA TYR A 17 -29.39 -36.70 -18.07
C TYR A 17 -28.63 -36.11 -19.26
N PHE A 18 -28.15 -36.91 -20.21
CA PHE A 18 -27.49 -36.39 -21.41
C PHE A 18 -28.51 -36.09 -22.51
N LYS A 19 -28.32 -34.96 -23.20
CA LYS A 19 -29.24 -34.52 -24.27
C LYS A 19 -29.32 -35.52 -25.43
N ASP A 20 -28.17 -36.07 -25.83
CA ASP A 20 -28.05 -37.05 -26.91
C ASP A 20 -27.71 -38.45 -26.40
N LYS A 21 -28.28 -38.85 -25.24
CA LYS A 21 -27.92 -40.11 -24.58
C LYS A 21 -28.00 -41.33 -25.51
N ASP A 22 -29.04 -41.43 -26.34
CA ASP A 22 -29.28 -42.63 -27.15
C ASP A 22 -28.24 -42.74 -28.27
N LYS A 23 -27.86 -41.61 -28.88
CA LYS A 23 -26.76 -41.56 -29.87
C LYS A 23 -25.42 -41.93 -29.24
N ILE A 24 -25.16 -41.49 -28.02
CA ILE A 24 -23.91 -41.79 -27.30
C ILE A 24 -23.84 -43.29 -26.95
N ILE A 25 -24.94 -43.84 -26.42
CA ILE A 25 -25.01 -45.23 -25.97
C ILE A 25 -24.80 -46.21 -27.13
N ILE A 26 -25.36 -45.93 -28.32
CA ILE A 26 -25.20 -46.77 -29.52
C ILE A 26 -23.72 -46.98 -29.90
N ASN A 27 -22.87 -45.98 -29.64
CA ASN A 27 -21.45 -46.04 -29.99
C ASN A 27 -20.58 -46.75 -28.93
N ILE A 28 -21.15 -47.20 -27.82
CA ILE A 28 -20.43 -47.90 -26.75
C ILE A 28 -20.66 -49.40 -26.90
N ASN A 29 -19.67 -50.11 -27.46
CA ASN A 29 -19.69 -51.58 -27.47
C ASN A 29 -19.33 -52.12 -26.07
N ILE A 30 -20.33 -52.62 -25.36
CA ILE A 30 -20.25 -53.01 -23.94
C ILE A 30 -19.42 -54.30 -23.73
N ASP A 31 -19.36 -55.15 -24.76
CA ASP A 31 -18.65 -56.42 -24.72
C ASP A 31 -17.13 -56.24 -24.72
N ASN A 32 -16.65 -55.07 -25.17
CA ASN A 32 -15.23 -54.71 -25.15
C ASN A 32 -14.65 -54.53 -23.74
N PHE A 33 -15.48 -54.44 -22.70
CA PHE A 33 -15.03 -54.19 -21.34
C PHE A 33 -15.07 -55.48 -20.51
N LYS A 34 -13.97 -55.87 -19.86
CA LYS A 34 -13.92 -57.11 -19.07
C LYS A 34 -14.80 -57.03 -17.82
N ASN A 35 -14.88 -55.85 -17.21
CA ASN A 35 -15.65 -55.63 -15.99
C ASN A 35 -16.19 -54.19 -15.88
N ILE A 36 -17.04 -53.97 -14.87
CA ILE A 36 -17.70 -52.68 -14.59
C ILE A 36 -16.67 -51.57 -14.28
N THR A 37 -15.56 -51.92 -13.63
CA THR A 37 -14.53 -50.93 -13.26
C THR A 37 -13.85 -50.36 -14.50
N GLU A 38 -13.57 -51.21 -15.48
CA GLU A 38 -13.00 -50.80 -16.76
C GLU A 38 -13.95 -49.88 -17.54
N LEU A 39 -15.23 -50.26 -17.63
CA LEU A 39 -16.27 -49.43 -18.23
C LEU A 39 -16.43 -48.07 -17.52
N LYS A 40 -16.40 -48.04 -16.18
CA LYS A 40 -16.42 -46.77 -15.42
C LYS A 40 -15.25 -45.85 -15.77
N LYS A 41 -14.03 -46.40 -15.87
CA LYS A 41 -12.84 -45.61 -16.25
C LYS A 41 -13.00 -45.04 -17.65
N TYR A 42 -13.46 -45.85 -18.61
CA TYR A 42 -13.74 -45.42 -19.98
C TYR A 42 -14.75 -44.26 -20.02
N LEU A 43 -15.87 -44.37 -19.29
CA LEU A 43 -16.91 -43.34 -19.25
C LEU A 43 -16.37 -42.02 -18.68
N ILE A 44 -15.59 -42.07 -17.60
CA ILE A 44 -15.01 -40.87 -16.98
C ILE A 44 -14.04 -40.15 -17.93
N ILE A 45 -13.23 -40.91 -18.68
CA ILE A 45 -12.23 -40.37 -19.59
C ILE A 45 -12.89 -39.76 -20.83
N ASN A 46 -13.82 -40.47 -21.45
CA ASN A 46 -14.38 -40.07 -22.74
C ASN A 46 -15.60 -39.14 -22.62
N TYR A 47 -16.29 -39.17 -21.48
CA TYR A 47 -17.50 -38.38 -21.24
C TYR A 47 -17.42 -37.67 -19.88
N PRO A 48 -16.42 -36.80 -19.66
CA PRO A 48 -16.16 -36.21 -18.35
C PRO A 48 -17.36 -35.38 -17.87
N VAL A 49 -17.95 -35.79 -16.76
CA VAL A 49 -19.01 -35.04 -16.07
C VAL A 49 -18.44 -34.27 -14.89
N LEU A 50 -18.76 -32.97 -14.82
CA LEU A 50 -18.46 -32.17 -13.62
C LEU A 50 -19.30 -32.67 -12.44
N ALA A 51 -18.65 -32.97 -11.32
CA ALA A 51 -19.30 -33.28 -10.05
C ALA A 51 -20.07 -32.05 -9.54
N SER A 52 -21.33 -31.96 -9.93
CA SER A 52 -22.22 -30.83 -9.67
C SER A 52 -23.64 -31.33 -9.45
N GLY A 53 -24.43 -30.62 -8.64
CA GLY A 53 -25.81 -31.00 -8.38
C GLY A 53 -26.74 -30.69 -9.56
N LYS A 54 -27.84 -31.44 -9.71
CA LYS A 54 -28.89 -31.21 -10.73
C LYS A 54 -29.49 -29.79 -10.68
N ASN A 55 -29.38 -29.13 -9.53
CA ASN A 55 -29.80 -27.74 -9.30
C ASN A 55 -28.77 -26.69 -9.79
N THR A 56 -27.73 -27.08 -10.52
CA THR A 56 -26.70 -26.18 -11.04
C THR A 56 -26.73 -26.11 -12.57
N LYS A 57 -26.44 -24.94 -13.13
CA LYS A 57 -26.35 -24.75 -14.59
C LYS A 57 -25.25 -25.61 -15.21
N SER A 58 -24.10 -25.73 -14.53
CA SER A 58 -22.94 -26.49 -15.00
C SER A 58 -23.24 -27.97 -15.20
N PHE A 59 -24.12 -28.57 -14.36
CA PHE A 59 -24.53 -29.96 -14.48
C PHE A 59 -25.18 -30.26 -15.84
N TRP A 60 -26.00 -29.34 -16.35
CA TRP A 60 -26.71 -29.48 -17.61
C TRP A 60 -25.83 -29.13 -18.80
N LEU A 61 -25.01 -28.09 -18.69
CA LEU A 61 -24.09 -27.70 -19.77
C LEU A 61 -23.10 -28.82 -20.14
N CYS A 62 -22.50 -29.50 -19.15
CA CYS A 62 -21.58 -30.61 -19.41
C CYS A 62 -22.26 -31.88 -19.95
N ARG A 63 -23.59 -31.85 -20.11
CA ARG A 63 -24.42 -32.95 -20.62
C ARG A 63 -25.09 -32.63 -21.96
N GLY A 64 -24.61 -31.58 -22.64
CA GLY A 64 -25.01 -31.24 -24.01
C GLY A 64 -26.17 -30.25 -24.13
N TYR A 65 -26.69 -29.73 -23.02
CA TYR A 65 -27.73 -28.69 -23.07
C TYR A 65 -27.14 -27.32 -23.36
N ASN A 66 -27.88 -26.49 -24.11
CA ASN A 66 -27.51 -25.10 -24.33
C ASN A 66 -27.80 -24.24 -23.08
N ILE A 67 -27.38 -22.97 -23.12
CA ILE A 67 -27.49 -22.05 -21.96
C ILE A 67 -28.93 -21.86 -21.48
N GLU A 68 -29.90 -21.75 -22.38
CA GLU A 68 -31.30 -21.52 -22.02
C GLU A 68 -31.97 -22.79 -21.50
N GLU A 69 -31.76 -23.92 -22.17
CA GLU A 69 -32.23 -25.23 -21.71
C GLU A 69 -31.65 -25.59 -20.33
N ALA A 70 -30.38 -25.30 -20.10
CA ALA A 70 -29.73 -25.51 -18.81
C ALA A 70 -30.37 -24.69 -17.68
N LYS A 71 -30.83 -23.45 -17.95
CA LYS A 71 -31.55 -22.63 -16.96
C LYS A 71 -32.93 -23.22 -16.65
N ILE A 72 -33.66 -23.67 -17.68
CA ILE A 72 -34.99 -24.28 -17.52
C ILE A 72 -34.87 -25.57 -16.70
N ASN A 73 -33.89 -26.43 -17.00
CA ASN A 73 -33.70 -27.65 -16.22
C ASN A 73 -33.20 -27.36 -14.80
N GLN A 74 -32.35 -26.35 -14.63
CA GLN A 74 -31.93 -25.92 -13.29
C GLN A 74 -33.11 -25.54 -12.38
N SER A 75 -34.09 -24.79 -12.91
CA SER A 75 -35.22 -24.32 -12.10
C SER A 75 -36.09 -25.48 -11.58
N LYS A 76 -36.30 -26.52 -12.40
CA LYS A 76 -37.06 -27.74 -12.03
C LYS A 76 -36.50 -28.46 -10.79
N TYR A 77 -35.17 -28.45 -10.63
CA TYR A 77 -34.49 -29.14 -9.53
C TYR A 77 -34.00 -28.18 -8.43
N LYS A 78 -34.40 -26.92 -8.48
CA LYS A 78 -34.00 -25.93 -7.47
C LYS A 78 -34.73 -26.27 -6.17
N ILE A 79 -34.01 -26.88 -5.22
CA ILE A 79 -34.53 -27.19 -3.89
C ILE A 79 -34.97 -25.87 -3.22
N THR A 80 -36.29 -25.70 -3.06
CA THR A 80 -36.86 -24.67 -2.19
C THR A 80 -36.62 -25.13 -0.75
N ARG A 81 -35.59 -24.59 -0.11
CA ARG A 81 -35.40 -24.83 1.32
C ARG A 81 -36.55 -24.18 2.06
N ASP A 82 -37.22 -24.95 2.90
CA ASP A 82 -38.18 -24.43 3.86
C ASP A 82 -37.46 -23.41 4.76
N VAL A 83 -37.86 -22.15 4.62
CA VAL A 83 -37.25 -21.02 5.33
C VAL A 83 -37.48 -21.10 6.83
N THR A 84 -38.52 -21.80 7.29
CA THR A 84 -38.82 -22.01 8.71
C THR A 84 -37.83 -22.97 9.38
N LYS A 85 -37.13 -23.80 8.61
CA LYS A 85 -36.12 -24.75 9.11
C LYS A 85 -34.71 -24.16 9.18
N SER A 86 -34.54 -22.88 8.83
CA SER A 86 -33.25 -22.22 8.84
C SER A 86 -32.92 -21.66 10.24
N PRO A 87 -31.73 -21.93 10.81
CA PRO A 87 -31.26 -21.28 12.05
C PRO A 87 -31.13 -19.75 11.96
N MET A 88 -31.31 -19.17 10.76
CA MET A 88 -31.33 -17.73 10.53
C MET A 88 -32.75 -17.14 10.59
N ASN A 89 -33.78 -17.98 10.71
CA ASN A 89 -35.16 -17.58 10.90
C ASN A 89 -35.49 -17.60 12.40
N ILE A 90 -36.29 -16.64 12.86
CA ILE A 90 -36.71 -16.54 14.26
C ILE A 90 -37.66 -17.67 14.64
N GLU A 91 -38.54 -18.06 13.72
CA GLU A 91 -39.53 -19.11 13.91
C GLU A 91 -38.89 -20.47 14.16
N TYR A 92 -37.71 -20.74 13.57
CA TYR A 92 -36.91 -21.93 13.85
C TYR A 92 -36.56 -22.08 15.34
N TRP A 93 -36.24 -20.97 16.00
CA TRP A 93 -35.85 -20.96 17.40
C TRP A 93 -37.07 -20.93 18.33
N ILE A 94 -38.12 -20.21 17.95
CA ILE A 94 -39.40 -20.22 18.67
C ILE A 94 -39.97 -21.65 18.71
N ASN A 95 -39.97 -22.35 17.58
CA ASN A 95 -40.39 -23.75 17.48
C ASN A 95 -39.50 -24.71 18.29
N LYS A 96 -38.32 -24.27 18.74
CA LYS A 96 -37.44 -25.01 19.65
C LYS A 96 -37.61 -24.62 21.13
N GLY A 97 -38.61 -23.79 21.45
CA GLY A 97 -38.94 -23.39 22.82
C GLY A 97 -38.16 -22.17 23.33
N TYR A 98 -37.51 -21.39 22.45
CA TYR A 98 -36.89 -20.13 22.86
C TYR A 98 -37.90 -18.98 22.90
N SER A 99 -37.73 -18.08 23.86
CA SER A 99 -38.40 -16.77 23.86
C SER A 99 -38.03 -15.97 22.60
N ILE A 100 -38.81 -14.93 22.27
CA ILE A 100 -38.52 -14.05 21.12
C ILE A 100 -37.16 -13.36 21.30
N GLU A 101 -36.85 -12.95 22.53
CA GLU A 101 -35.59 -12.31 22.91
C GLU A 101 -34.40 -13.27 22.74
N ASP A 102 -34.51 -14.48 23.28
CA ASP A 102 -33.46 -15.50 23.16
C ASP A 102 -33.28 -15.96 21.72
N ALA A 103 -34.37 -16.11 20.97
CA ALA A 103 -34.34 -16.44 19.55
C ALA A 103 -33.54 -15.40 18.75
N ASN A 104 -33.74 -14.11 19.03
CA ASN A 104 -32.95 -13.04 18.41
C ASN A 104 -31.46 -13.13 18.76
N ILE A 105 -31.13 -13.43 20.01
CA ILE A 105 -29.73 -13.67 20.43
C ILE A 105 -29.14 -14.89 19.71
N LYS A 106 -29.91 -15.99 19.58
CA LYS A 106 -29.50 -17.20 18.85
C LYS A 106 -29.25 -16.95 17.37
N ILE A 107 -30.07 -16.13 16.71
CA ILE A 107 -29.82 -15.71 15.33
C ILE A 107 -28.53 -14.91 15.24
N LYS A 108 -28.36 -13.92 16.13
CA LYS A 108 -27.16 -13.08 16.10
C LYS A 108 -25.90 -13.89 16.36
N SER A 109 -25.96 -14.89 17.24
CA SER A 109 -24.84 -15.77 17.57
C SER A 109 -24.41 -16.71 16.44
N GLN A 110 -25.18 -16.80 15.35
CA GLN A 110 -24.78 -17.51 14.13
C GLN A 110 -23.76 -16.73 13.29
N ARG A 111 -23.62 -15.40 13.47
CA ARG A 111 -22.80 -14.54 12.60
C ARG A 111 -21.63 -13.91 13.33
N LYS A 112 -20.41 -14.16 12.85
CA LYS A 112 -19.14 -13.58 13.36
C LYS A 112 -19.09 -12.05 13.43
N MET A 113 -19.97 -11.36 12.68
CA MET A 113 -20.06 -9.89 12.72
C MET A 113 -20.77 -9.35 13.96
N ASN A 114 -21.43 -10.21 14.71
CA ASN A 114 -22.20 -9.83 15.90
C ASN A 114 -21.42 -10.21 17.16
N ILE A 115 -21.63 -9.46 18.23
CA ILE A 115 -20.97 -9.66 19.52
C ILE A 115 -21.43 -11.00 20.14
N GLU A 116 -22.71 -11.32 20.00
CA GLU A 116 -23.35 -12.53 20.52
C GLU A 116 -22.71 -13.84 19.99
N TYR A 117 -22.10 -13.80 18.80
CA TYR A 117 -21.34 -14.94 18.27
C TYR A 117 -20.12 -15.24 19.14
N TRP A 118 -19.43 -14.22 19.62
CA TRP A 118 -18.22 -14.38 20.41
C TRP A 118 -18.55 -14.65 21.88
N LEU A 119 -19.56 -13.98 22.43
CA LEU A 119 -20.05 -14.25 23.79
C LEU A 119 -20.48 -15.70 23.96
N SER A 120 -21.24 -16.27 23.01
CA SER A 120 -21.65 -17.68 23.04
C SER A 120 -20.50 -18.69 22.95
N ARG A 121 -19.27 -18.23 22.71
CA ARG A 121 -18.04 -19.04 22.63
C ARG A 121 -17.07 -18.78 23.79
N GLY A 122 -17.53 -18.11 24.84
CA GLY A 122 -16.76 -17.90 26.08
C GLY A 122 -15.90 -16.65 26.10
N TYR A 123 -16.03 -15.75 25.12
CA TYR A 123 -15.36 -14.45 25.19
C TYR A 123 -16.11 -13.52 26.14
N ASN A 124 -15.38 -12.68 26.89
CA ASN A 124 -15.99 -11.57 27.62
C ASN A 124 -16.42 -10.45 26.65
N LEU A 125 -17.16 -9.46 27.16
CA LEU A 125 -17.74 -8.38 26.36
C LEU A 125 -16.68 -7.54 25.62
N GLU A 126 -15.56 -7.23 26.27
CA GLU A 126 -14.53 -6.39 25.67
C GLU A 126 -13.76 -7.14 24.58
N ASP A 127 -13.40 -8.40 24.84
CA ASP A 127 -12.76 -9.25 23.84
C ASP A 127 -13.69 -9.53 22.65
N ALA A 128 -14.98 -9.76 22.91
CA ALA A 128 -15.97 -9.93 21.85
C ALA A 128 -16.07 -8.70 20.93
N LYS A 129 -16.04 -7.48 21.49
CA LYS A 129 -16.00 -6.23 20.70
C LYS A 129 -14.72 -6.14 19.86
N ILE A 130 -13.59 -6.55 20.41
CA ILE A 130 -12.30 -6.59 19.68
C ILE A 130 -12.40 -7.57 18.51
N GLN A 131 -12.90 -8.79 18.74
CA GLN A 131 -13.05 -9.81 17.70
C GLN A 131 -13.98 -9.37 16.57
N VAL A 132 -15.09 -8.70 16.89
CA VAL A 132 -15.99 -8.13 15.87
C VAL A 132 -15.24 -7.11 15.00
N LYS A 133 -14.50 -6.18 15.61
CA LYS A 133 -13.72 -5.17 14.87
C LYS A 133 -12.65 -5.79 13.99
N LEU A 134 -11.92 -6.79 14.51
CA LEU A 134 -10.91 -7.54 13.76
C LEU A 134 -11.54 -8.23 12.54
N PHE A 135 -12.63 -8.98 12.75
CA PHE A 135 -13.32 -9.68 11.68
C PHE A 135 -13.87 -8.71 10.61
N GLN A 136 -14.48 -7.60 11.02
CA GLN A 136 -14.96 -6.57 10.09
C GLN A 136 -13.82 -5.98 9.25
N SER A 137 -12.67 -5.72 9.87
CA SER A 137 -11.47 -5.23 9.20
C SER A 137 -10.94 -6.23 8.18
N GLU A 138 -10.80 -7.51 8.55
CA GLU A 138 -10.36 -8.58 7.65
C GLU A 138 -11.30 -8.76 6.46
N GLN A 139 -12.62 -8.74 6.70
CA GLN A 139 -13.61 -8.90 5.63
C GLN A 139 -13.59 -7.72 4.66
N SER A 140 -13.35 -6.51 5.17
CA SER A 140 -13.16 -5.31 4.34
C SER A 140 -11.95 -5.46 3.40
N ILE A 141 -10.82 -5.94 3.94
CA ILE A 141 -9.60 -6.22 3.15
C ILE A 141 -9.89 -7.28 2.08
N LYS A 142 -10.47 -8.43 2.45
CA LYS A 142 -10.80 -9.51 1.50
C LYS A 142 -11.73 -9.05 0.38
N ILE A 143 -12.72 -8.21 0.69
CA ILE A 143 -13.62 -7.66 -0.34
C ILE A 143 -12.86 -6.71 -1.27
N LYS A 144 -11.97 -5.87 -0.72
CA LYS A 144 -11.13 -4.97 -1.51
C LYS A 144 -10.24 -5.76 -2.46
N ASP A 145 -9.56 -6.80 -1.97
CA ASP A 145 -8.67 -7.62 -2.78
C ASP A 145 -9.43 -8.34 -3.91
N LYS A 146 -10.62 -8.88 -3.61
CA LYS A 146 -11.49 -9.47 -4.64
C LYS A 146 -11.87 -8.47 -5.74
N LYS A 147 -12.11 -7.21 -5.38
CA LYS A 147 -12.44 -6.13 -6.33
C LYS A 147 -11.22 -5.74 -7.18
N ILE A 148 -10.03 -5.74 -6.59
CA ILE A 148 -8.77 -5.44 -7.30
C ILE A 148 -8.44 -6.57 -8.29
N LEU A 149 -8.60 -7.83 -7.87
CA LEU A 149 -8.29 -9.00 -8.70
C LEU A 149 -9.29 -9.22 -9.85
N ASN A 150 -10.52 -8.72 -9.72
CA ASN A 150 -11.58 -8.94 -10.72
C ASN A 150 -12.34 -7.64 -11.01
N PRO A 151 -11.67 -6.58 -11.50
CA PRO A 151 -12.28 -5.26 -11.67
C PRO A 151 -13.53 -5.33 -12.56
N ASP A 152 -13.49 -6.09 -13.64
CA ASP A 152 -14.61 -6.22 -14.59
C ASP A 152 -15.86 -6.81 -13.93
N LYS A 153 -15.72 -7.75 -13.00
CA LYS A 153 -16.86 -8.35 -12.29
C LYS A 153 -17.57 -7.37 -11.35
N TYR A 154 -16.84 -6.37 -10.85
CA TYR A 154 -17.31 -5.47 -9.78
C TYR A 154 -17.54 -4.03 -10.24
N ASN A 155 -16.89 -3.56 -11.30
CA ASN A 155 -16.99 -2.18 -11.78
C ASN A 155 -18.42 -1.84 -12.22
N PHE A 156 -19.07 -2.76 -12.93
CA PHE A 156 -20.46 -2.58 -13.40
C PHE A 156 -21.52 -2.70 -12.30
N LYS A 157 -21.13 -2.94 -11.05
CA LYS A 157 -22.07 -3.09 -9.91
C LYS A 157 -22.10 -1.89 -8.97
N ILE A 158 -21.15 -0.97 -9.12
CA ILE A 158 -20.97 0.15 -8.19
C ILE A 158 -21.43 1.44 -8.89
N ASN A 159 -22.54 2.03 -8.42
CA ASN A 159 -23.13 3.22 -9.05
C ASN A 159 -22.31 4.52 -8.90
N THR A 160 -21.20 4.48 -8.16
CA THR A 160 -20.21 5.56 -8.08
C THR A 160 -19.07 5.39 -9.09
N LYS A 161 -19.23 4.51 -10.07
CA LYS A 161 -18.30 4.29 -11.18
C LYS A 161 -19.01 4.55 -12.51
N ILE A 162 -18.28 5.06 -13.50
CA ILE A 162 -18.87 5.41 -14.80
C ILE A 162 -19.32 4.15 -15.55
N GLU A 163 -18.58 3.05 -15.40
CA GLU A 163 -18.84 1.77 -16.06
C GLU A 163 -20.19 1.17 -15.67
N TYR A 164 -20.66 1.40 -14.44
CA TYR A 164 -22.00 1.00 -14.00
C TYR A 164 -23.10 1.62 -14.88
N TRP A 165 -22.96 2.90 -15.22
CA TRP A 165 -23.94 3.63 -16.02
C TRP A 165 -23.84 3.25 -17.49
N ILE A 166 -22.63 3.08 -18.02
CA ILE A 166 -22.45 2.57 -19.39
C ILE A 166 -23.10 1.18 -19.55
N ASN A 167 -22.89 0.27 -18.60
CA ASN A 167 -23.50 -1.06 -18.61
C ASN A 167 -25.03 -1.03 -18.43
N LYS A 168 -25.60 0.09 -17.96
CA LYS A 168 -27.05 0.31 -17.89
C LYS A 168 -27.64 0.84 -19.21
N GLY A 169 -26.82 1.04 -20.24
CA GLY A 169 -27.26 1.49 -21.56
C GLY A 169 -27.11 3.00 -21.80
N TYR A 170 -26.49 3.74 -20.87
CA TYR A 170 -26.25 5.17 -21.05
C TYR A 170 -25.02 5.40 -21.94
N THR A 171 -25.06 6.47 -22.74
CA THR A 171 -23.88 6.93 -23.46
C THR A 171 -22.79 7.41 -22.48
N LYS A 172 -21.55 7.55 -22.95
CA LYS A 172 -20.43 7.98 -22.11
C LYS A 172 -20.68 9.36 -21.46
N GLU A 173 -21.32 10.28 -22.15
CA GLU A 173 -21.60 11.62 -21.63
C GLU A 173 -22.74 11.61 -20.61
N GLU A 174 -23.84 10.89 -20.89
CA GLU A 174 -24.93 10.69 -19.92
C GLU A 174 -24.44 9.96 -18.66
N ALA A 175 -23.55 8.97 -18.82
CA ALA A 175 -22.96 8.24 -17.72
C ALA A 175 -22.12 9.14 -16.79
N LYS A 176 -21.38 10.12 -17.35
CA LYS A 176 -20.66 11.13 -16.55
C LYS A 176 -21.65 12.02 -15.79
N GLN A 177 -22.72 12.46 -16.43
CA GLN A 177 -23.74 13.28 -15.79
C GLN A 177 -24.40 12.54 -14.63
N LYS A 178 -24.85 11.30 -14.84
CA LYS A 178 -25.43 10.44 -13.79
C LYS A 178 -24.45 10.17 -12.65
N LEU A 179 -23.18 9.98 -12.97
CA LEU A 179 -22.13 9.83 -11.96
C LEU A 179 -21.96 11.10 -11.12
N SER A 180 -21.91 12.27 -11.76
CA SER A 180 -21.82 13.57 -11.09
C SER A 180 -23.02 13.81 -10.17
N GLU A 181 -24.24 13.62 -10.67
CA GLU A 181 -25.49 13.73 -9.90
C GLU A 181 -25.48 12.82 -8.65
N ARG A 182 -24.96 11.60 -8.82
CA ARG A 182 -24.87 10.58 -7.77
C ARG A 182 -23.83 10.94 -6.70
N GLN A 183 -22.67 11.44 -7.11
CA GLN A 183 -21.57 11.85 -6.22
C GLN A 183 -21.88 13.17 -5.50
N HIS A 184 -22.70 14.03 -6.11
CA HIS A 184 -23.15 15.29 -5.54
C HIS A 184 -24.23 15.07 -4.45
N THR A 185 -23.90 14.46 -3.32
CA THR A 185 -24.92 14.02 -2.34
C THR A 185 -25.50 15.15 -1.48
N PHE A 186 -24.90 16.34 -1.46
CA PHE A 186 -25.35 17.46 -0.61
C PHE A 186 -25.04 18.81 -1.29
N SER A 187 -26.07 19.58 -1.63
CA SER A 187 -26.01 20.97 -2.15
C SER A 187 -27.08 21.82 -1.47
N LEU A 188 -26.94 23.13 -1.57
CA LEU A 188 -28.03 24.06 -1.23
C LEU A 188 -29.30 23.72 -2.02
N GLN A 189 -29.19 23.55 -3.34
CA GLN A 189 -30.34 23.17 -4.18
C GLN A 189 -31.03 21.90 -3.68
N LYS A 190 -30.29 20.83 -3.35
CA LYS A 190 -30.88 19.60 -2.80
C LYS A 190 -31.53 19.79 -1.42
N CYS A 191 -31.07 20.77 -0.64
CA CYS A 191 -31.73 21.15 0.60
C CYS A 191 -33.03 21.91 0.33
N ILE A 192 -33.03 22.84 -0.64
CA ILE A 192 -34.21 23.59 -1.08
C ILE A 192 -35.26 22.65 -1.69
N ASP A 193 -34.87 21.80 -2.63
CA ASP A 193 -35.76 20.83 -3.29
C ASP A 193 -36.45 19.90 -2.29
N LYS A 194 -35.78 19.55 -1.19
CA LYS A 194 -36.27 18.59 -0.21
C LYS A 194 -37.08 19.23 0.93
N TYR A 195 -36.72 20.43 1.34
CA TYR A 195 -37.25 21.05 2.57
C TYR A 195 -37.97 22.38 2.31
N GLY A 196 -37.99 22.89 1.08
CA GLY A 196 -38.45 24.24 0.75
C GLY A 196 -37.36 25.29 0.93
N GLU A 197 -37.58 26.50 0.43
CA GLU A 197 -36.57 27.55 0.35
C GLU A 197 -36.06 27.99 1.74
N GLU A 198 -36.96 28.32 2.66
CA GLU A 198 -36.58 28.77 4.01
C GLU A 198 -35.86 27.68 4.82
N ILE A 199 -36.48 26.50 4.96
CA ILE A 199 -35.93 25.39 5.76
C ILE A 199 -34.68 24.80 5.09
N GLY A 200 -34.64 24.76 3.76
CA GLY A 200 -33.50 24.31 2.98
C GLY A 200 -32.26 25.16 3.23
N ASN A 201 -32.41 26.49 3.23
CA ASN A 201 -31.33 27.43 3.56
C ASN A 201 -30.81 27.20 4.99
N ILE A 202 -31.71 27.06 5.97
CA ILE A 202 -31.34 26.79 7.37
C ILE A 202 -30.55 25.49 7.48
N LYS A 203 -31.03 24.39 6.88
CA LYS A 203 -30.37 23.07 6.95
C LYS A 203 -29.02 23.06 6.26
N TRP A 204 -28.88 23.77 5.15
CA TRP A 204 -27.60 23.93 4.48
C TRP A 204 -26.61 24.71 5.36
N LEU A 205 -27.04 25.84 5.94
CA LEU A 205 -26.22 26.68 6.81
C LEU A 205 -25.78 25.93 8.08
N GLU A 206 -26.68 25.21 8.74
CA GLU A 206 -26.35 24.33 9.88
C GLU A 206 -25.24 23.34 9.54
N ARG A 207 -25.29 22.75 8.34
CA ARG A 207 -24.28 21.80 7.88
C ARG A 207 -22.95 22.49 7.59
N GLN A 208 -22.96 23.66 6.96
CA GLN A 208 -21.75 24.45 6.73
C GLN A 208 -21.09 24.84 8.05
N ASN A 209 -21.88 25.30 9.02
CA ASN A 209 -21.40 25.64 10.36
C ASN A 209 -20.79 24.43 11.08
N LYS A 210 -21.46 23.27 11.06
CA LYS A 210 -20.90 22.02 11.60
C LYS A 210 -19.60 21.63 10.90
N TRP A 211 -19.53 21.79 9.58
CA TRP A 211 -18.32 21.51 8.83
C TRP A 211 -17.17 22.45 9.22
N GLN A 212 -17.40 23.76 9.26
CA GLN A 212 -16.42 24.75 9.70
C GLN A 212 -15.96 24.52 11.14
N GLN A 213 -16.88 24.22 12.07
CA GLN A 213 -16.52 23.84 13.44
C GLN A 213 -15.64 22.60 13.46
N SER A 214 -15.98 21.58 12.66
CA SER A 214 -15.15 20.37 12.54
C SER A 214 -13.77 20.63 11.94
N LEU A 215 -13.62 21.68 11.12
CA LEU A 215 -12.33 22.12 10.56
C LEU A 215 -11.49 22.82 11.63
N LYS A 216 -12.10 23.76 12.37
CA LYS A 216 -11.47 24.48 13.49
C LYS A 216 -10.96 23.52 14.58
N ILE A 217 -11.79 22.58 15.02
CA ILE A 217 -11.40 21.55 16.00
C ILE A 217 -10.24 20.70 15.48
N SER A 218 -10.21 20.40 14.18
CA SER A 218 -9.18 19.55 13.60
C SER A 218 -7.83 20.25 13.32
N LYS A 219 -7.66 21.55 13.64
CA LYS A 219 -6.48 22.37 13.25
C LYS A 219 -6.16 22.25 11.75
N TYR A 220 -7.18 22.31 10.91
CA TYR A 220 -7.04 22.18 9.46
C TYR A 220 -6.51 23.48 8.85
N ASP A 221 -5.28 23.46 8.32
CA ASP A 221 -4.56 24.60 7.74
C ASP A 221 -4.72 24.74 6.22
N GLY A 222 -5.67 23.99 5.64
CA GLY A 222 -5.90 23.98 4.19
C GLY A 222 -4.94 23.10 3.38
N LYS A 223 -3.88 22.53 3.98
CA LYS A 223 -2.88 21.74 3.23
C LYS A 223 -3.00 20.22 3.34
N GLN A 224 -3.83 19.66 4.22
CA GLN A 224 -3.93 18.19 4.34
C GLN A 224 -5.35 17.70 4.65
N GLY A 225 -6.06 17.26 3.61
CA GLY A 225 -7.34 16.55 3.71
C GLY A 225 -7.28 15.33 4.65
N LYS A 226 -8.37 15.13 5.41
CA LYS A 226 -8.64 14.08 6.41
C LYS A 226 -8.56 12.64 5.85
N SER A 227 -7.39 12.23 5.39
CA SER A 227 -6.95 10.85 5.61
C SER A 227 -6.67 10.76 7.11
N ILE A 228 -6.88 9.59 7.75
CA ILE A 228 -6.13 9.23 8.98
C ILE A 228 -4.74 9.82 8.81
N LYS A 229 -4.29 10.72 9.71
CA LYS A 229 -3.04 11.50 9.49
C LYS A 229 -2.04 10.50 8.95
N ILE A 230 -1.43 10.76 7.80
CA ILE A 230 -0.49 9.82 7.18
C ILE A 230 0.48 9.30 8.25
N LYS A 231 0.86 10.19 9.17
CA LYS A 231 1.42 9.93 10.51
C LYS A 231 0.77 8.75 11.24
N ASP A 232 -0.47 8.84 11.73
CA ASP A 232 -1.17 7.78 12.47
C ASP A 232 -1.26 6.44 11.71
N LYS A 233 -1.45 6.48 10.38
CA LYS A 233 -1.47 5.27 9.55
C LYS A 233 -0.08 4.65 9.46
N ILE A 234 0.94 5.45 9.20
CA ILE A 234 2.34 5.02 9.12
C ILE A 234 2.83 4.49 10.47
N ILE A 235 2.49 5.17 11.58
CA ILE A 235 2.76 4.74 12.95
C ILE A 235 2.13 3.36 13.17
N ARG A 236 0.85 3.17 12.83
CA ARG A 236 0.15 1.90 13.07
C ARG A 236 0.66 0.75 12.22
N PHE A 237 1.00 0.98 10.95
CA PHE A 237 1.49 -0.06 10.04
C PHE A 237 2.98 -0.38 10.22
N ASN A 238 3.79 0.54 10.77
CA ASN A 238 5.22 0.35 10.93
C ASN A 238 5.67 0.23 12.39
N LYS A 239 4.77 0.25 13.38
CA LYS A 239 5.12 0.17 14.81
C LYS A 239 6.08 -0.99 15.10
N ASP A 240 5.68 -2.22 14.79
CA ASP A 240 6.48 -3.41 15.12
C ASP A 240 7.78 -3.45 14.32
N LYS A 241 7.73 -3.02 13.05
CA LYS A 241 8.92 -2.93 12.19
C LYS A 241 9.93 -1.90 12.71
N LEU A 242 9.46 -0.74 13.16
CA LEU A 242 10.29 0.33 13.70
C LEU A 242 10.87 -0.07 15.05
N ILE A 243 10.05 -0.61 15.96
CA ILE A 243 10.50 -1.12 17.27
C ILE A 243 11.57 -2.19 17.11
N ASN A 244 11.38 -3.14 16.18
CA ASN A 244 12.35 -4.20 15.92
C ASN A 244 13.63 -3.71 15.22
N SER A 245 13.59 -2.56 14.54
CA SER A 245 14.79 -1.95 13.92
C SER A 245 15.66 -1.18 14.90
N ILE A 246 15.17 -0.88 16.11
CA ILE A 246 15.92 -0.15 17.13
C ILE A 246 16.82 -1.13 17.88
N PRO A 247 18.17 -1.01 17.79
CA PRO A 247 19.11 -2.01 18.31
C PRO A 247 19.36 -1.90 19.83
N PHE A 248 18.44 -1.30 20.59
CA PHE A 248 18.62 -1.00 22.01
C PHE A 248 17.66 -1.76 22.91
N LYS A 249 18.11 -2.06 24.14
CA LYS A 249 17.26 -2.61 25.21
C LYS A 249 16.03 -1.74 25.48
N ASN A 250 16.16 -0.42 25.32
CA ASN A 250 15.09 0.56 25.55
C ASN A 250 14.28 0.91 24.27
N LYS A 251 14.15 -0.02 23.32
CA LYS A 251 13.48 0.20 22.02
C LYS A 251 12.08 0.83 22.09
N HIS A 252 11.31 0.54 23.13
CA HIS A 252 9.98 1.14 23.33
C HIS A 252 10.06 2.62 23.72
N LYS A 253 10.98 2.97 24.63
CA LYS A 253 11.21 4.36 25.02
C LYS A 253 11.71 5.19 23.83
N ILE A 254 12.63 4.63 23.04
CA ILE A 254 13.12 5.26 21.82
C ILE A 254 12.00 5.47 20.80
N TYR A 255 11.14 4.46 20.63
CA TYR A 255 9.95 4.59 19.79
C TYR A 255 9.05 5.72 20.25
N ASP A 256 8.77 5.84 21.55
CA ASP A 256 7.94 6.92 22.10
C ASP A 256 8.53 8.31 21.82
N ILE A 257 9.85 8.49 21.95
CA ILE A 257 10.52 9.75 21.59
C ILE A 257 10.29 10.08 20.10
N ILE A 258 10.41 9.08 19.22
CA ILE A 258 10.18 9.24 17.77
C ILE A 258 8.75 9.70 17.49
N ILE A 259 7.73 9.10 18.10
CA ILE A 259 6.36 9.51 17.79
C ILE A 259 6.00 10.87 18.38
N ASN A 260 6.53 11.18 19.56
CA ASN A 260 6.15 12.37 20.33
C ASN A 260 6.90 13.63 19.93
N SER A 261 7.98 13.50 19.14
CA SER A 261 8.74 14.66 18.66
C SER A 261 8.04 15.31 17.46
N ASN A 262 7.82 16.62 17.53
CA ASN A 262 7.05 17.37 16.52
C ASN A 262 7.85 17.61 15.24
N ASN A 263 9.17 17.70 15.36
CA ASN A 263 10.10 17.89 14.26
C ASN A 263 11.39 17.07 14.46
N ILE A 264 12.22 17.01 13.42
CA ILE A 264 13.46 16.22 13.42
C ILE A 264 14.51 16.74 14.41
N GLN A 265 14.54 18.05 14.66
CA GLN A 265 15.50 18.68 15.58
C GLN A 265 15.17 18.25 17.01
N GLU A 266 13.92 18.42 17.43
CA GLU A 266 13.39 17.98 18.72
C GLU A 266 13.62 16.49 18.95
N LEU A 267 13.42 15.66 17.91
CA LEU A 267 13.73 14.25 17.98
C LEU A 267 15.21 14.02 18.31
N ILE A 268 16.12 14.61 17.54
CA ILE A 268 17.56 14.39 17.73
C ILE A 268 17.96 14.85 19.13
N ASP A 269 17.48 16.01 19.60
CA ASP A 269 17.79 16.55 20.93
C ASP A 269 17.29 15.62 22.04
N ASN A 270 16.04 15.15 21.95
CA ASN A 270 15.48 14.22 22.93
C ASN A 270 16.17 12.85 22.89
N TYR A 271 16.52 12.37 21.69
CA TYR A 271 17.21 11.10 21.50
C TYR A 271 18.63 11.13 22.10
N ILE A 272 19.37 12.23 21.90
CA ILE A 272 20.68 12.45 22.52
C ILE A 272 20.56 12.51 24.05
N LYS A 273 19.57 13.25 24.56
CA LYS A 273 19.32 13.40 26.00
C LYS A 273 19.01 12.04 26.66
N GLU A 274 18.23 11.21 25.99
CA GLU A 274 17.78 9.92 26.49
C GLU A 274 18.85 8.83 26.44
N LEU A 275 19.77 8.91 25.48
CA LEU A 275 20.91 7.99 25.36
C LEU A 275 22.10 8.35 26.25
N LYS A 276 21.93 9.17 27.30
CA LYS A 276 22.95 9.58 28.29
C LYS A 276 24.27 8.82 28.14
N LEU A 277 25.20 9.43 27.38
CA LEU A 277 26.55 8.93 27.13
C LEU A 277 26.59 7.57 26.41
N ILE A 278 26.54 7.63 25.08
CA ILE A 278 27.33 6.70 24.28
C ILE A 278 28.14 7.54 23.31
N ASP A 279 29.38 7.14 23.05
CA ASP A 279 30.28 7.84 22.13
C ASP A 279 29.57 8.30 20.84
N GLU A 280 30.04 9.40 20.26
CA GLU A 280 29.51 10.00 19.03
C GLU A 280 29.25 8.97 17.91
N ILE A 281 30.06 7.91 17.89
CA ILE A 281 30.02 6.79 16.95
C ILE A 281 28.78 5.92 17.19
N THR A 282 28.42 5.65 18.44
CA THR A 282 27.26 4.82 18.80
C THR A 282 25.95 5.58 18.63
N LEU A 283 25.94 6.90 18.79
CA LEU A 283 24.79 7.73 18.43
C LEU A 283 24.45 7.58 16.93
N TYR A 284 25.44 7.69 16.04
CA TYR A 284 25.18 7.53 14.61
C TYR A 284 24.81 6.08 14.26
N LYS A 285 25.53 5.09 14.79
CA LYS A 285 25.24 3.67 14.52
C LYS A 285 23.83 3.27 14.94
N SER A 286 23.30 3.88 15.99
CA SER A 286 21.96 3.60 16.47
C SER A 286 20.85 4.35 15.75
N LEU A 287 21.12 5.58 15.32
CA LEU A 287 20.21 6.34 14.47
C LEU A 287 20.18 5.80 13.04
N LYS A 288 21.29 5.29 12.50
CA LYS A 288 21.39 4.87 11.09
C LYS A 288 20.30 3.86 10.65
N PRO A 289 19.99 2.78 11.38
CA PRO A 289 18.88 1.88 11.03
C PRO A 289 17.54 2.59 10.98
N ILE A 290 17.31 3.48 11.96
CA ILE A 290 16.08 4.25 12.14
C ILE A 290 15.91 5.25 10.98
N LEU A 291 16.94 6.03 10.68
CA LEU A 291 16.97 7.06 9.63
C LEU A 291 16.91 6.50 8.21
N ASN A 292 17.37 5.27 8.01
CA ASN A 292 17.32 4.59 6.71
C ASN A 292 15.92 4.03 6.40
N THR A 293 14.99 4.04 7.36
CA THR A 293 13.62 3.60 7.10
C THR A 293 12.87 4.64 6.28
N GLU A 294 12.07 4.18 5.32
CA GLU A 294 11.13 5.05 4.58
C GLU A 294 10.14 5.78 5.50
N PHE A 295 9.96 5.28 6.72
CA PHE A 295 9.18 5.93 7.77
C PHE A 295 9.65 7.37 8.01
N PHE A 296 10.95 7.62 8.16
CA PHE A 296 11.47 8.94 8.54
C PHE A 296 11.28 9.99 7.46
N LYS A 297 11.57 9.60 6.21
CA LYS A 297 11.36 10.46 5.04
C LYS A 297 9.91 10.89 4.95
N ILE A 298 8.96 9.97 5.16
CA ILE A 298 7.54 10.26 5.01
C ILE A 298 6.96 10.96 6.25
N TYR A 299 7.39 10.58 7.46
CA TYR A 299 6.83 11.10 8.72
C TYR A 299 7.28 12.53 9.01
N TYR A 300 8.57 12.81 8.85
CA TYR A 300 9.15 14.12 9.11
C TYR A 300 9.29 14.98 7.85
N ASN A 301 9.06 14.41 6.66
CA ASN A 301 9.25 15.10 5.38
C ASN A 301 10.68 15.66 5.22
N VAL A 302 11.69 14.86 5.57
CA VAL A 302 13.10 15.22 5.54
C VAL A 302 13.90 14.26 4.67
N THR A 303 14.92 14.81 4.00
CA THR A 303 15.91 14.03 3.24
C THR A 303 16.99 13.47 4.17
N ARG A 304 17.74 12.48 3.68
CA ARG A 304 18.89 11.92 4.41
C ARG A 304 19.93 13.01 4.69
N GLU A 305 20.18 13.88 3.72
CA GLU A 305 21.13 14.99 3.78
C GLU A 305 20.73 16.00 4.87
N GLN A 306 19.45 16.37 4.94
CA GLN A 306 18.92 17.26 5.99
C GLN A 306 19.02 16.65 7.39
N ILE A 307 18.91 15.33 7.51
CA ILE A 307 19.10 14.67 8.81
C ILE A 307 20.59 14.69 9.18
N LEU A 308 21.46 14.33 8.23
CA LEU A 308 22.91 14.33 8.45
C LEU A 308 23.42 15.72 8.81
N SER A 309 22.86 16.79 8.23
CA SER A 309 23.21 18.18 8.57
C SER A 309 22.85 18.58 10.00
N LEU A 310 21.95 17.86 10.67
CA LEU A 310 21.58 18.13 12.08
C LEU A 310 22.34 17.26 13.06
N ILE A 311 22.72 16.05 12.64
CA ILE A 311 23.45 15.10 13.48
C ILE A 311 24.94 15.38 13.43
N ILE A 312 25.53 15.50 12.23
CA ILE A 312 26.98 15.60 12.08
C ILE A 312 27.55 16.81 12.83
N PRO A 313 26.96 18.01 12.89
CA PRO A 313 27.53 19.12 13.68
C PRO A 313 27.62 18.82 15.18
N LYS A 314 26.79 17.90 15.68
CA LYS A 314 26.81 17.42 17.08
C LYS A 314 27.83 16.29 17.29
N LEU A 315 28.50 15.87 16.22
CA LEU A 315 29.55 14.86 16.19
C LEU A 315 30.84 15.48 15.66
N SER A 316 31.99 14.98 16.06
CA SER A 316 33.28 15.38 15.49
C SER A 316 33.44 14.86 14.05
N TYR A 317 32.98 13.62 13.79
CA TYR A 317 32.91 12.99 12.47
C TYR A 317 32.10 11.70 12.51
N ILE A 318 31.73 11.18 11.33
CA ILE A 318 31.14 9.83 11.17
C ILE A 318 32.13 8.94 10.40
N LYS A 319 32.61 7.87 11.04
CA LYS A 319 33.46 6.87 10.36
C LYS A 319 32.63 5.99 9.42
N THR A 320 33.04 5.89 8.17
CA THR A 320 32.43 5.01 7.16
C THR A 320 33.47 4.07 6.54
N LYS A 321 33.00 3.10 5.74
CA LYS A 321 33.90 2.22 4.96
C LYS A 321 34.75 2.96 3.92
N PHE A 322 34.40 4.20 3.58
CA PHE A 322 35.06 5.00 2.55
C PHE A 322 35.81 6.22 3.12
N GLY A 323 35.91 6.33 4.44
CA GLY A 323 36.53 7.48 5.12
C GLY A 323 35.58 8.16 6.12
N ASN A 324 36.03 9.29 6.66
CA ASN A 324 35.24 10.07 7.62
C ASN A 324 34.37 11.11 6.91
N ILE A 325 33.11 11.20 7.34
CA ILE A 325 32.17 12.25 6.93
C ILE A 325 32.18 13.35 8.00
N ARG A 326 32.24 14.61 7.59
CA ARG A 326 32.31 15.77 8.48
C ARG A 326 31.38 16.87 8.00
N TRP A 327 30.84 17.65 8.94
CA TRP A 327 30.10 18.87 8.64
C TRP A 327 31.07 20.04 8.71
N PHE A 328 31.12 20.85 7.66
CA PHE A 328 31.99 22.01 7.62
C PHE A 328 31.39 23.07 6.70
N ASN A 329 31.44 24.34 7.12
CA ASN A 329 31.01 25.49 6.34
C ASN A 329 29.64 25.30 5.63
N ASN A 330 28.63 24.86 6.39
CA ASN A 330 27.25 24.63 5.94
C ASN A 330 27.05 23.50 4.90
N HIS A 331 28.00 22.59 4.74
CA HIS A 331 27.83 21.39 3.91
C HIS A 331 28.51 20.14 4.50
N ILE A 332 28.26 18.99 3.88
CA ILE A 332 28.78 17.68 4.28
C ILE A 332 29.99 17.35 3.40
N CYS A 333 31.18 17.28 4.01
CA CYS A 333 32.37 16.67 3.41
C CYS A 333 32.28 15.15 3.56
N ARG A 334 32.34 14.42 2.45
CA ARG A 334 32.18 12.96 2.38
C ARG A 334 33.50 12.18 2.58
N SER A 335 34.62 12.88 2.54
CA SER A 335 35.96 12.34 2.80
C SER A 335 36.82 13.28 3.64
N ASP A 336 37.86 12.76 4.29
CA ASP A 336 38.85 13.61 4.98
C ASP A 336 39.57 14.54 4.00
N GLY A 337 39.76 14.11 2.74
CA GLY A 337 40.39 14.95 1.72
C GLY A 337 39.55 16.16 1.34
N GLU A 338 38.24 15.96 1.09
CA GLU A 338 37.30 17.07 0.90
C GLU A 338 37.29 18.01 2.10
N TYR A 339 37.28 17.47 3.32
CA TYR A 339 37.33 18.30 4.53
C TYR A 339 38.61 19.15 4.61
N ILE A 340 39.77 18.56 4.30
CA ILE A 340 41.06 19.28 4.32
C ILE A 340 41.08 20.38 3.25
N ILE A 341 40.51 20.13 2.06
CA ILE A 341 40.39 21.12 0.99
C ILE A 341 39.43 22.24 1.40
N ALA A 342 38.23 21.89 1.87
CA ALA A 342 37.24 22.85 2.32
C ALA A 342 37.78 23.76 3.44
N LYS A 343 38.48 23.18 4.42
CA LYS A 343 39.15 23.91 5.50
C LYS A 343 40.25 24.83 4.99
N PHE A 344 41.02 24.38 4.00
CA PHE A 344 42.03 25.21 3.35
C PHE A 344 41.41 26.39 2.62
N LEU A 345 40.35 26.18 1.84
CA LEU A 345 39.63 27.25 1.16
C LEU A 345 39.07 28.27 2.15
N PHE A 346 38.43 27.80 3.21
CA PHE A 346 37.87 28.64 4.26
C PHE A 346 38.93 29.48 4.98
N ASN A 347 40.04 28.86 5.40
CA ASN A 347 41.13 29.53 6.10
C ASN A 347 41.84 30.60 5.25
N ASN A 348 41.81 30.45 3.93
CA ASN A 348 42.35 31.45 2.99
C ASN A 348 41.27 32.42 2.48
N HIS A 349 40.09 32.45 3.11
CA HIS A 349 38.96 33.33 2.73
C HIS A 349 38.50 33.18 1.27
N ILE A 350 38.68 31.99 0.68
CA ILE A 350 38.28 31.71 -0.70
C ILE A 350 36.80 31.32 -0.72
N LYS A 351 35.98 32.07 -1.47
CA LYS A 351 34.57 31.72 -1.65
C LYS A 351 34.44 30.51 -2.56
N TYR A 352 33.66 29.52 -2.12
CA TYR A 352 33.41 28.32 -2.91
C TYR A 352 31.98 27.81 -2.78
N VAL A 353 31.55 27.06 -3.80
CA VAL A 353 30.32 26.29 -3.82
C VAL A 353 30.66 24.81 -3.87
N TYR A 354 30.17 24.03 -2.91
CA TYR A 354 30.34 22.58 -2.86
C TYR A 354 29.30 21.86 -3.72
N GLU A 355 29.69 20.79 -4.42
CA GLU A 355 28.77 19.99 -5.26
C GLU A 355 28.03 20.83 -6.34
N LYS A 356 28.66 21.87 -6.89
CA LYS A 356 28.07 22.71 -7.97
C LYS A 356 27.89 21.88 -9.24
N TYR A 357 26.73 21.98 -9.89
CA TYR A 357 26.52 21.41 -11.22
C TYR A 357 27.41 22.11 -12.26
N TYR A 358 28.02 21.33 -13.15
CA TYR A 358 28.70 21.86 -14.33
C TYR A 358 27.72 22.52 -15.29
N ASN A 359 26.65 21.79 -15.62
CA ASN A 359 25.47 22.32 -16.30
C ASN A 359 24.27 21.48 -15.86
N LYS A 360 23.33 22.10 -15.14
CA LYS A 360 22.17 21.41 -14.55
C LYS A 360 21.13 20.99 -15.58
N GLU A 361 21.08 21.68 -16.73
CA GLU A 361 20.13 21.40 -17.81
C GLU A 361 20.60 20.20 -18.65
N ILE A 362 21.91 20.04 -18.80
CA ILE A 362 22.52 19.04 -19.68
C ILE A 362 22.91 17.76 -18.93
N SER A 363 23.34 17.85 -17.67
CA SER A 363 23.78 16.65 -16.94
C SER A 363 23.59 16.70 -15.42
N LYS A 364 23.72 15.51 -14.83
CA LYS A 364 23.76 15.32 -13.38
C LYS A 364 25.15 15.49 -12.76
N TYR A 365 26.18 15.79 -13.55
CA TYR A 365 27.55 15.88 -13.05
C TYR A 365 27.77 17.14 -12.22
N ARG A 366 28.46 16.97 -11.09
CA ARG A 366 28.80 18.01 -10.12
C ARG A 366 30.29 18.01 -9.83
N THR A 367 30.85 19.17 -9.55
CA THR A 367 32.23 19.33 -9.05
C THR A 367 32.30 19.12 -7.55
N ASP A 368 33.47 18.78 -7.01
CA ASP A 368 33.63 18.75 -5.54
C ASP A 368 33.63 20.17 -5.00
N PHE A 369 34.43 21.07 -5.58
CA PHE A 369 34.42 22.49 -5.24
C PHE A 369 34.39 23.35 -6.50
N TYR A 370 33.68 24.48 -6.44
CA TYR A 370 33.74 25.55 -7.43
C TYR A 370 34.18 26.83 -6.74
N LEU A 371 35.30 27.41 -7.19
CA LEU A 371 35.88 28.62 -6.64
C LEU A 371 35.24 29.83 -7.33
N VAL A 372 34.43 30.58 -6.60
CA VAL A 372 33.51 31.58 -7.18
C VAL A 372 34.28 32.75 -7.79
N ASP A 373 35.23 33.31 -7.05
CA ASP A 373 35.95 34.52 -7.46
C ASP A 373 36.96 34.25 -8.59
N TYR A 374 37.24 32.98 -8.89
CA TYR A 374 38.24 32.56 -9.86
C TYR A 374 37.64 31.86 -11.09
N ASP A 375 36.33 31.58 -11.05
CA ASP A 375 35.63 30.73 -12.00
C ASP A 375 36.41 29.44 -12.32
N TYR A 376 36.69 28.64 -11.28
CA TYR A 376 37.40 27.36 -11.42
C TYR A 376 36.68 26.21 -10.71
N TYR A 377 36.65 25.05 -11.35
CA TYR A 377 36.14 23.81 -10.79
C TYR A 377 37.31 22.96 -10.27
N ILE A 378 37.18 22.39 -9.08
CA ILE A 378 38.18 21.52 -8.44
C ILE A 378 37.57 20.15 -8.20
N GLU A 379 38.24 19.13 -8.71
CA GLU A 379 37.88 17.72 -8.60
C GLU A 379 38.94 16.94 -7.81
N TYR A 380 38.56 16.51 -6.61
CA TYR A 380 39.38 15.69 -5.74
C TYR A 380 39.11 14.20 -5.98
N MET A 381 40.02 13.57 -6.74
CA MET A 381 39.83 12.23 -7.28
C MET A 381 40.18 11.14 -6.27
N GLY A 382 39.22 10.71 -5.44
CA GLY A 382 39.44 9.68 -4.42
C GLY A 382 39.67 8.24 -4.93
N ILE A 383 38.91 7.77 -5.93
CA ILE A 383 38.98 6.41 -6.50
C ILE A 383 39.05 6.48 -8.03
N ARG A 384 39.90 5.64 -8.67
CA ARG A 384 40.16 5.66 -10.12
C ARG A 384 38.92 5.32 -10.97
N ASN A 385 38.56 6.26 -11.83
CA ASN A 385 38.28 6.14 -13.28
C ASN A 385 37.13 7.10 -13.66
N TYR A 386 37.46 8.27 -14.23
CA TYR A 386 36.51 9.35 -14.56
C TYR A 386 36.63 9.81 -16.02
N ASP A 387 37.10 8.94 -16.92
CA ASP A 387 37.25 9.28 -18.33
C ASP A 387 35.94 9.80 -18.93
N TYR A 388 34.79 9.29 -18.47
CA TYR A 388 33.46 9.78 -18.84
C TYR A 388 33.20 11.24 -18.43
N LYS A 389 33.65 11.66 -17.24
CA LYS A 389 33.45 13.02 -16.72
C LYS A 389 34.35 14.00 -17.49
N LYS A 390 35.59 13.61 -17.74
CA LYS A 390 36.53 14.38 -18.58
C LYS A 390 36.01 14.53 -20.01
N THR A 391 35.50 13.45 -20.60
CA THR A 391 34.87 13.47 -21.93
C THR A 391 33.65 14.39 -21.96
N PHE A 392 32.79 14.31 -20.93
CA PHE A 392 31.64 15.20 -20.81
C PHE A 392 32.05 16.68 -20.78
N LEU A 393 33.07 17.04 -19.99
CA LEU A 393 33.53 18.42 -19.87
C LEU A 393 34.13 18.94 -21.18
N ASN A 394 34.94 18.13 -21.85
CA ASN A 394 35.49 18.45 -23.16
C ASN A 394 34.38 18.68 -24.20
N ASN A 395 33.40 17.79 -24.27
CA ASN A 395 32.28 17.91 -25.22
C ASN A 395 31.39 19.14 -24.97
N ASN A 396 31.43 19.71 -23.77
CA ASN A 396 30.67 20.90 -23.39
C ASN A 396 31.54 22.15 -23.22
N ASN A 397 32.80 22.12 -23.69
CA ASN A 397 33.76 23.23 -23.62
C ASN A 397 34.00 23.78 -22.20
N ILE A 398 33.94 22.93 -21.18
CA ILE A 398 34.21 23.31 -19.79
C ILE A 398 35.68 22.98 -19.47
N ASN A 399 36.55 23.97 -19.64
CA ASN A 399 38.01 23.78 -19.59
C ASN A 399 38.64 24.23 -18.26
N ASN A 400 37.94 25.03 -17.47
CA ASN A 400 38.38 25.58 -16.19
C ASN A 400 38.26 24.57 -15.04
N VAL A 401 38.72 23.33 -15.25
CA VAL A 401 38.60 22.23 -14.28
C VAL A 401 39.98 21.68 -13.93
N TYR A 402 40.29 21.62 -12.63
CA TYR A 402 41.51 21.01 -12.13
C TYR A 402 41.22 19.68 -11.44
N PHE A 403 41.85 18.63 -11.93
CA PHE A 403 41.73 17.27 -11.45
C PHE A 403 42.98 16.86 -10.67
N SER A 404 42.81 16.35 -9.46
CA SER A 404 43.92 15.75 -8.72
C SER A 404 43.43 14.78 -7.65
N ASN A 405 44.13 13.66 -7.50
CA ASN A 405 43.95 12.74 -6.37
C ASN A 405 44.82 13.12 -5.15
N ASN A 406 45.66 14.14 -5.28
CA ASN A 406 46.60 14.58 -4.26
C ASN A 406 46.21 15.97 -3.75
N ILE A 407 45.92 16.06 -2.45
CA ILE A 407 45.52 17.29 -1.76
C ILE A 407 46.62 18.35 -1.85
N LYS A 408 47.90 17.97 -1.77
CA LYS A 408 49.01 18.93 -1.88
C LYS A 408 49.01 19.62 -3.24
N ASN A 409 48.79 18.85 -4.32
CA ASN A 409 48.74 19.39 -5.68
C ASN A 409 47.54 20.33 -5.87
N ILE A 410 46.39 20.05 -5.22
CA ILE A 410 45.23 20.95 -5.22
C ILE A 410 45.57 22.26 -4.52
N LYS A 411 46.17 22.21 -3.33
CA LYS A 411 46.58 23.42 -2.60
C LYS A 411 47.58 24.27 -3.37
N ILE A 412 48.59 23.63 -3.99
CA ILE A 412 49.58 24.32 -4.82
C ILE A 412 48.90 25.02 -5.99
N PHE A 413 48.00 24.33 -6.68
CA PHE A 413 47.25 24.89 -7.80
C PHE A 413 46.38 26.08 -7.38
N ILE A 414 45.64 25.96 -6.28
CA ILE A 414 44.82 27.06 -5.75
C ILE A 414 45.69 28.27 -5.42
N ASN A 415 46.82 28.08 -4.74
CA ASN A 415 47.76 29.17 -4.43
C ASN A 415 48.31 29.83 -5.70
N LYS A 416 48.60 29.04 -6.74
CA LYS A 416 49.03 29.58 -8.04
C LYS A 416 47.97 30.51 -8.64
N ILE A 417 46.70 30.08 -8.66
CA ILE A 417 45.60 30.91 -9.16
C ILE A 417 45.47 32.21 -8.35
N ILE A 418 45.54 32.13 -7.02
CA ILE A 418 45.44 33.30 -6.14
C ILE A 418 46.53 34.32 -6.49
N ASN A 419 47.77 33.86 -6.63
CA ASN A 419 48.91 34.72 -6.94
C ASN A 419 48.79 35.33 -8.35
N GLU A 420 48.31 34.58 -9.34
CA GLU A 420 48.11 35.08 -10.71
C GLU A 420 47.01 36.15 -10.78
N ASN A 421 45.97 36.06 -9.95
CA ASN A 421 44.90 37.04 -9.90
C ASN A 421 45.23 38.27 -9.05
N ASN A 422 46.08 38.15 -8.02
CA ASN A 422 46.53 39.30 -7.24
C ASN A 422 47.57 40.16 -8.00
N ASN A 423 48.16 39.63 -9.07
CA ASN A 423 49.11 40.33 -9.94
C ASN A 423 48.45 40.93 -11.20
N LYS A 424 47.12 40.83 -11.33
CA LYS A 424 46.30 41.51 -12.33
C LYS A 424 45.51 42.62 -11.66
#